data_AF-A0A1I5MHX7-F1
#
_entry.id   AF-A0A1I5MHX7-F1
#
_cell.length_a   1.000
_cell.length_b   1.000
_cell.length_c   1.000
_cell.angle_alpha   90.00
_cell.angle_beta   90.00
_cell.angle_gamma   90.00
#
_symmetry.space_group_name_H-M   'P 1'
#
loop_
_entity.id
_entity.type
_entity.pdbx_description
1 polymer ?
#
loop_
_entity_poly.entity_id
_entity_poly.type
_entity_poly.pdbx_seq_one_letter_code
_entity_poly.pdbx_strand_id
1 'polypeptide(L)'
;MKKILAVIFGLVLINSCIVFDEMRMLTIVNRTCDTILIGKAYCNNIDSTKFFIQHCGFSLYTDSMKMKENLWFDNSNLIYPDSLGSTGINYLIEYKKGYFFIIKLQIARNHNWEEICKNHLYDTLVVTREMLKQGNRIEYHGNKK
;
A
#
# COMPACT_ATOMS: atom_id res chain seq x y z
N MET A 1 -45.84 -17.65 16.10
CA MET A 1 -44.47 -17.63 16.66
C MET A 1 -43.43 -18.36 15.79
N LYS A 2 -43.57 -19.66 15.46
CA LYS A 2 -42.57 -20.42 14.67
C LYS A 2 -42.21 -19.80 13.31
N LYS A 3 -43.19 -19.25 12.57
CA LYS A 3 -42.96 -18.59 11.27
C LYS A 3 -42.16 -17.28 11.37
N ILE A 4 -42.41 -16.50 12.42
CA ILE A 4 -41.68 -15.23 12.66
C ILE A 4 -40.24 -15.54 13.05
N LEU A 5 -40.02 -16.57 13.87
CA LEU A 5 -38.68 -17.01 14.26
C LEU A 5 -37.86 -17.46 13.03
N ALA A 6 -38.48 -18.17 12.09
CA ALA A 6 -37.82 -18.61 10.85
C ALA A 6 -37.45 -17.43 9.93
N VAL A 7 -38.30 -16.40 9.84
CA VAL A 7 -38.01 -15.19 9.06
C VAL A 7 -36.86 -14.40 9.69
N ILE A 8 -36.85 -14.25 11.01
CA ILE A 8 -35.76 -13.59 11.74
C ILE A 8 -34.44 -14.36 11.55
N PHE A 9 -34.46 -15.69 11.70
CA PHE A 9 -33.28 -16.52 11.50
C PHE A 9 -32.77 -16.45 10.05
N GLY A 10 -33.68 -16.41 9.07
CA GLY A 10 -33.34 -16.20 7.66
C GLY A 10 -32.67 -14.85 7.40
N LEU A 11 -33.18 -13.76 7.99
CA LEU A 11 -32.58 -12.42 7.88
C LEU A 11 -31.19 -12.35 8.53
N VAL A 12 -30.99 -13.01 9.67
CA VAL A 12 -29.68 -13.10 10.33
C VAL A 12 -28.68 -13.87 9.47
N LEU A 13 -29.10 -14.99 8.86
CA LEU A 13 -28.24 -15.77 7.96
C LEU A 13 -27.90 -14.99 6.69
N ILE A 14 -28.86 -14.27 6.09
CA ILE A 14 -28.61 -13.43 4.92
C ILE A 14 -27.64 -12.29 5.26
N ASN A 15 -27.78 -11.64 6.43
CA ASN A 15 -26.83 -10.61 6.88
C ASN A 15 -25.43 -11.18 7.19
N SER A 16 -25.31 -12.43 7.65
CA SER A 16 -24.00 -13.08 7.78
C SER A 16 -23.37 -13.47 6.43
N CYS A 17 -24.19 -13.61 5.39
CA CYS A 17 -23.75 -13.88 4.01
C CYS A 17 -23.50 -12.60 3.20
N ILE A 18 -23.84 -11.42 3.73
CA ILE A 18 -23.20 -10.18 3.31
C ILE A 18 -21.79 -10.25 3.90
N VAL A 19 -20.94 -11.02 3.21
CA VAL A 19 -19.50 -10.92 3.32
C VAL A 19 -19.25 -9.43 3.13
N PHE A 20 -18.95 -8.73 4.22
CA PHE A 20 -18.25 -7.46 4.15
C PHE A 20 -17.15 -7.72 3.13
N ASP A 21 -17.27 -7.10 1.95
CA ASP A 21 -16.28 -7.20 0.88
C ASP A 21 -14.95 -7.04 1.59
N GLU A 22 -14.26 -8.16 1.82
CA GLU A 22 -13.13 -8.19 2.74
C GLU A 22 -12.27 -7.04 2.29
N MET A 23 -11.91 -6.12 3.17
CA MET A 23 -10.92 -5.09 2.84
C MET A 23 -9.63 -5.85 2.52
N ARG A 24 -9.53 -6.33 1.29
CA ARG A 24 -8.45 -7.19 0.85
C ARG A 24 -7.26 -6.27 0.80
N MET A 25 -6.33 -6.49 1.72
CA MET A 25 -5.12 -5.69 1.77
C MET A 25 -4.14 -6.26 0.77
N LEU A 26 -3.53 -5.40 -0.04
CA LEU A 26 -2.30 -5.73 -0.73
C LEU A 26 -1.16 -5.48 0.24
N THR A 27 -0.33 -6.50 0.41
CA THR A 27 0.87 -6.47 1.23
C THR A 27 2.10 -6.45 0.35
N ILE A 28 3.02 -5.54 0.61
CA ILE A 28 4.34 -5.52 -0.01
C ILE A 28 5.37 -5.77 1.08
N VAL A 29 6.15 -6.83 0.94
CA VAL A 29 7.22 -7.22 1.87
C VAL A 29 8.54 -6.71 1.35
N ASN A 30 9.24 -5.94 2.16
CA ASN A 30 10.57 -5.45 1.86
C ASN A 30 11.59 -6.55 2.11
N ARG A 31 12.16 -7.14 1.05
CA ARG A 31 13.26 -8.12 1.10
C ARG A 31 14.61 -7.50 0.81
N THR A 32 14.70 -6.17 0.84
CA THR A 32 15.98 -5.44 0.75
C THR A 32 16.55 -5.19 2.14
N CYS A 33 17.84 -4.84 2.20
CA CYS A 33 18.48 -4.40 3.45
C CYS A 33 18.23 -2.92 3.77
N ASP A 34 17.48 -2.20 2.94
CA ASP A 34 17.21 -0.78 3.10
C ASP A 34 15.83 -0.53 3.72
N THR A 35 15.68 0.49 4.55
CA THR A 35 14.35 1.02 4.90
C THR A 35 13.77 1.78 3.70
N ILE A 36 12.53 1.50 3.34
CA ILE A 36 11.88 2.08 2.16
C ILE A 36 10.58 2.81 2.49
N LEU A 37 10.24 3.78 1.65
CA LEU A 37 8.93 4.41 1.52
C LEU A 37 8.28 3.89 0.24
N ILE A 38 6.98 3.64 0.27
CA ILE A 38 6.24 3.19 -0.92
C ILE A 38 5.11 4.16 -1.21
N GLY A 39 5.30 5.00 -2.23
CA GLY A 39 4.30 5.94 -2.73
C GLY A 39 3.29 5.23 -3.62
N LYS A 40 2.00 5.47 -3.38
CA LYS A 40 0.90 4.89 -4.18
C LYS A 40 0.41 5.88 -5.23
N ALA A 41 0.23 5.42 -6.46
CA ALA A 41 -0.21 6.22 -7.60
C ALA A 41 -1.13 5.46 -8.57
N TYR A 42 -1.96 6.23 -9.29
CA TYR A 42 -2.95 5.72 -10.25
C TYR A 42 -2.42 5.61 -11.68
N CYS A 43 -1.38 6.37 -12.01
CA CYS A 43 -0.72 6.32 -13.31
C CYS A 43 0.78 6.10 -13.12
N ASN A 44 1.46 5.76 -14.21
CA ASN A 44 2.91 5.56 -14.22
C ASN A 44 3.66 6.90 -14.16
N ASN A 45 3.39 7.70 -13.13
CA ASN A 45 4.04 8.97 -12.86
C ASN A 45 4.16 9.16 -11.35
N ILE A 46 5.39 9.23 -10.84
CA ILE A 46 5.67 9.43 -9.41
C ILE A 46 5.09 10.73 -8.87
N ASP A 47 4.98 11.77 -9.70
CA ASP A 47 4.38 13.03 -9.28
C ASP A 47 2.90 12.93 -8.91
N SER A 48 2.24 11.86 -9.35
CA SER A 48 0.86 11.55 -9.00
C SER A 48 0.70 10.85 -7.65
N THR A 49 1.80 10.55 -6.94
CA THR A 49 1.77 9.98 -5.59
C THR A 49 1.07 10.94 -4.64
N LYS A 50 -0.03 10.46 -4.04
CA LYS A 50 -0.81 11.22 -3.06
C LYS A 50 -0.53 10.81 -1.62
N PHE A 51 -0.13 9.56 -1.40
CA PHE A 51 0.03 8.97 -0.07
C PHE A 51 1.11 7.89 -0.08
N PHE A 52 1.74 7.69 1.07
CA PHE A 52 2.61 6.55 1.34
C PHE A 52 1.82 5.40 1.96
N ILE A 53 2.23 4.17 1.64
CA ILE A 53 1.76 2.96 2.31
C ILE A 53 2.16 3.01 3.78
N GLN A 54 1.32 2.43 4.65
CA GLN A 54 1.64 2.25 6.06
C GLN A 54 2.30 0.88 6.30
N HIS A 55 3.31 0.88 7.14
CA HIS A 55 3.89 -0.29 7.76
C HIS A 55 2.81 -1.06 8.54
N CYS A 56 2.79 -2.39 8.42
CA CYS A 56 1.94 -3.24 9.25
C CYS A 56 2.56 -3.41 10.64
N GLY A 57 2.24 -2.46 11.51
CA GLY A 57 2.67 -2.46 12.91
C GLY A 57 2.22 -1.16 13.55
N PHE A 58 1.81 -1.23 14.82
CA PHE A 58 1.34 -0.06 15.54
C PHE A 58 2.54 0.84 15.89
N SER A 59 2.64 2.02 15.27
CA SER A 59 3.61 3.05 15.68
C SER A 59 2.92 4.07 16.58
N LEU A 60 3.38 4.17 17.84
CA LEU A 60 2.86 5.12 18.83
C LEU A 60 3.49 6.53 18.74
N TYR A 61 4.47 6.71 17.86
CA TYR A 61 5.20 7.98 17.71
C TYR A 61 5.25 8.39 16.23
N THR A 62 4.75 9.59 15.94
CA THR A 62 4.70 10.17 14.59
C THR A 62 5.59 11.39 14.51
N ASP A 63 6.88 11.19 14.26
CA ASP A 63 7.72 12.24 13.71
C ASP A 63 7.46 12.30 12.21
N SER A 64 6.98 13.45 11.72
CA SER A 64 6.65 13.64 10.30
C SER A 64 7.76 14.37 9.56
N MET A 65 8.00 13.97 8.32
CA MET A 65 8.96 14.55 7.41
C MET A 65 8.26 14.93 6.10
N LYS A 66 8.50 16.16 5.64
CA LYS A 66 7.96 16.65 4.36
C LYS A 66 8.82 16.11 3.23
N MET A 67 8.19 15.55 2.19
CA MET A 67 8.90 15.09 1.01
C MET A 67 8.55 15.90 -0.25
N LYS A 68 7.27 16.24 -0.48
CA LYS A 68 6.81 17.14 -1.56
C LYS A 68 5.82 18.15 -0.97
N GLU A 69 5.50 19.20 -1.71
CA GLU A 69 4.36 20.07 -1.41
C GLU A 69 3.12 19.22 -1.05
N ASN A 70 2.64 19.39 0.19
CA ASN A 70 1.52 18.63 0.79
C ASN A 70 1.71 17.12 0.95
N LEU A 71 2.88 16.55 0.67
CA LEU A 71 3.16 15.14 0.85
C LEU A 71 4.17 14.94 1.99
N TRP A 72 3.66 14.36 3.08
CA TRP A 72 4.42 14.05 4.29
C TRP A 72 4.44 12.54 4.50
N PHE A 73 5.48 12.06 5.16
CA PHE A 73 5.53 10.71 5.69
C PHE A 73 5.97 10.76 7.15
N ASP A 74 5.64 9.73 7.91
CA ASP A 74 6.12 9.56 9.28
C ASP A 74 6.67 8.14 9.50
N ASN A 75 7.02 7.82 10.74
CA ASN A 75 7.50 6.49 11.11
C ASN A 75 6.52 5.36 10.78
N SER A 76 5.22 5.63 10.67
CA SER A 76 4.22 4.64 10.25
C SER A 76 4.32 4.32 8.76
N ASN A 77 4.99 5.14 7.94
CA ASN A 77 5.20 4.88 6.52
C ASN A 77 6.52 4.15 6.21
N LEU A 78 7.41 4.03 7.18
CA LEU A 78 8.71 3.40 7.00
C LEU A 78 8.58 1.87 6.99
N ILE A 79 8.94 1.25 5.88
CA ILE A 79 8.95 -0.20 5.75
C ILE A 79 10.39 -0.70 5.92
N TYR A 80 10.67 -1.21 7.12
CA TYR A 80 11.98 -1.76 7.49
C TYR A 80 12.31 -3.04 6.69
N PRO A 81 13.60 -3.44 6.65
CA PRO A 81 14.01 -4.74 6.12
C PRO A 81 13.19 -5.89 6.75
N ASP A 82 12.80 -6.85 5.91
CA ASP A 82 11.96 -8.01 6.24
C ASP A 82 10.58 -7.69 6.86
N SER A 83 10.20 -6.42 6.89
CA SER A 83 8.89 -5.96 7.31
C SER A 83 7.98 -5.72 6.10
N LEU A 84 6.70 -5.46 6.36
CA LEU A 84 5.68 -5.36 5.32
C LEU A 84 4.83 -4.10 5.50
N GLY A 85 4.49 -3.48 4.37
CA GLY A 85 3.49 -2.43 4.32
C GLY A 85 2.21 -2.94 3.67
N SER A 86 1.08 -2.28 3.96
CA SER A 86 -0.20 -2.67 3.37
C SER A 86 -1.08 -1.50 2.94
N THR A 87 -1.86 -1.74 1.88
CA THR A 87 -2.87 -0.82 1.39
C THR A 87 -4.09 -1.58 0.91
N GLY A 88 -5.29 -1.03 1.02
CA GLY A 88 -6.50 -1.70 0.51
C GLY A 88 -6.42 -1.92 -1.00
N ILE A 89 -6.96 -3.03 -1.52
CA ILE A 89 -6.95 -3.38 -2.94
C ILE A 89 -8.01 -2.62 -3.74
N ASN A 90 -8.97 -1.96 -3.08
CA ASN A 90 -10.10 -1.28 -3.71
C ASN A 90 -9.66 -0.34 -4.84
N TYR A 91 -8.53 0.36 -4.65
CA TYR A 91 -8.00 1.25 -5.69
C TYR A 91 -7.41 0.50 -6.91
N LEU A 92 -6.93 -0.73 -6.78
CA LEU A 92 -6.45 -1.53 -7.93
C LEU A 92 -7.61 -2.07 -8.77
N ILE A 93 -8.77 -2.30 -8.13
CA ILE A 93 -9.97 -2.82 -8.78
C ILE A 93 -10.48 -1.81 -9.81
N GLU A 94 -10.43 -0.52 -9.48
CA GLU A 94 -10.91 0.59 -10.32
C GLU A 94 -10.01 0.83 -11.55
N TYR A 95 -8.68 0.85 -11.37
CA TYR A 95 -7.75 1.29 -12.43
C TYR A 95 -7.06 0.14 -13.21
N LYS A 96 -7.41 -1.14 -12.95
CA LYS A 96 -6.81 -2.38 -13.51
C LYS A 96 -5.33 -2.62 -13.17
N LYS A 97 -4.56 -1.55 -12.97
CA LYS A 97 -3.16 -1.54 -12.53
C LYS A 97 -2.99 -0.50 -11.41
N GLY A 98 -2.03 -0.73 -10.53
CA GLY A 98 -1.55 0.29 -9.61
C GLY A 98 -0.04 0.39 -9.68
N TYR A 99 0.43 1.60 -9.46
CA TYR A 99 1.83 1.95 -9.52
C TYR A 99 2.32 2.27 -8.11
N PHE A 100 3.42 1.64 -7.75
CA PHE A 100 4.08 1.82 -6.47
C PHE A 100 5.49 2.32 -6.71
N PHE A 101 5.79 3.49 -6.19
CA PHE A 101 7.10 4.13 -6.30
C PHE A 101 7.85 3.93 -4.99
N ILE A 102 8.93 3.17 -5.06
CA ILE A 102 9.68 2.72 -3.89
C ILE A 102 10.94 3.57 -3.78
N ILE A 103 11.01 4.35 -2.71
CA ILE A 103 12.11 5.29 -2.45
C ILE A 103 12.84 4.80 -1.20
N LYS A 104 14.16 4.63 -1.28
CA LYS A 104 14.98 4.32 -0.10
C LYS A 104 14.97 5.51 0.86
N LEU A 105 14.86 5.27 2.17
CA LEU A 105 14.83 6.34 3.17
C LEU A 105 16.07 7.25 3.09
N GLN A 106 17.24 6.68 2.82
CA GLN A 106 18.46 7.45 2.62
C GLN A 106 18.35 8.43 1.43
N ILE A 107 17.72 8.01 0.33
CA ILE A 107 17.48 8.88 -0.82
C ILE A 107 16.49 9.98 -0.43
N ALA A 108 15.38 9.62 0.21
CA ALA A 108 14.37 10.58 0.65
C ALA A 108 14.91 11.65 1.61
N ARG A 109 15.96 11.33 2.39
CA ARG A 109 16.63 12.27 3.31
C ARG A 109 17.67 13.15 2.64
N ASN A 110 18.30 12.66 1.58
CA ASN A 110 19.46 13.33 0.96
C ASN A 110 19.10 14.10 -0.31
N HIS A 111 17.90 13.92 -0.84
CA HIS A 111 17.44 14.54 -2.07
C HIS A 111 16.08 15.20 -1.89
N ASN A 112 15.88 16.32 -2.57
CA ASN A 112 14.55 16.91 -2.67
C ASN A 112 13.69 16.15 -3.70
N TRP A 113 12.38 16.38 -3.69
CA TRP A 113 11.45 15.67 -4.58
C TRP A 113 11.78 15.85 -6.06
N GLU A 114 12.16 17.06 -6.48
CA GLU A 114 12.48 17.35 -7.86
C GLU A 114 13.69 16.52 -8.32
N GLU A 115 14.72 16.40 -7.48
CA GLU A 115 15.89 15.55 -7.74
C GLU A 115 15.52 14.08 -7.82
N ILE A 116 14.66 13.59 -6.92
CA ILE A 116 14.18 12.21 -6.93
C ILE A 116 13.46 11.90 -8.25
N CYS A 117 12.56 12.79 -8.70
CA CYS A 117 11.85 12.65 -9.96
C CYS A 117 12.80 12.72 -11.16
N LYS A 118 13.61 13.78 -11.23
CA LYS A 118 14.50 14.07 -12.37
C LYS A 118 15.54 12.98 -12.58
N ASN A 119 16.13 12.48 -11.50
CA ASN A 119 17.21 11.49 -11.55
C ASN A 119 16.69 10.05 -11.42
N HIS A 120 15.37 9.83 -11.38
CA HIS A 120 14.74 8.51 -11.26
C HIS A 120 15.29 7.72 -10.04
N LEU A 121 15.38 8.37 -8.88
CA LEU A 121 15.95 7.79 -7.65
C LEU A 121 14.94 6.91 -6.89
N TYR A 122 14.20 6.10 -7.62
CA TYR A 122 13.16 5.25 -7.09
C TYR A 122 12.95 4.03 -7.99
N ASP A 123 12.44 2.96 -7.41
CA ASP A 123 11.99 1.78 -8.15
C ASP A 123 10.49 1.86 -8.41
N THR A 124 10.04 1.25 -9.51
CA THR A 124 8.61 1.19 -9.86
C THR A 124 8.13 -0.25 -9.81
N LEU A 125 7.19 -0.54 -8.92
CA LEU A 125 6.47 -1.80 -8.86
C LEU A 125 5.08 -1.61 -9.45
N VAL A 126 4.78 -2.35 -10.53
CA VAL A 126 3.47 -2.34 -11.18
C VAL A 126 2.70 -3.57 -10.74
N VAL A 127 1.56 -3.35 -10.10
CA VAL A 127 0.68 -4.44 -9.64
C VAL A 127 -0.55 -4.48 -10.52
N THR A 128 -0.85 -5.67 -11.05
CA THR A 128 -2.01 -5.91 -11.92
C THR A 128 -3.03 -6.79 -11.22
N ARG A 129 -4.28 -6.75 -11.68
CA ARG A 129 -5.33 -7.65 -11.17
C ARG A 129 -4.96 -9.13 -11.31
N GLU A 130 -4.25 -9.51 -12.38
CA GLU A 130 -3.84 -10.91 -12.59
C GLU A 130 -2.85 -11.39 -11.53
N MET A 131 -1.92 -10.52 -11.11
CA MET A 131 -1.00 -10.84 -10.00
C MET A 131 -1.78 -11.07 -8.70
N LEU A 132 -2.82 -10.26 -8.46
CA LEU A 132 -3.66 -10.41 -7.26
C LEU A 132 -4.48 -11.70 -7.23
N LYS A 133 -4.72 -12.35 -8.38
CA LYS A 133 -5.38 -13.67 -8.41
C LYS A 133 -4.48 -14.76 -7.84
N GLN A 134 -3.16 -14.58 -7.88
CA GLN A 134 -2.17 -15.53 -7.35
C GLN A 134 -1.91 -15.30 -5.86
N GLY A 135 -2.35 -14.16 -5.32
CA GLY A 135 -2.18 -13.77 -3.93
C GLY A 135 -2.09 -12.26 -3.79
N ASN A 136 -2.39 -11.76 -2.60
CA ASN A 136 -2.32 -10.34 -2.25
C ASN A 136 -1.00 -9.95 -1.58
N ARG A 137 0.02 -10.81 -1.62
CA ARG A 137 1.34 -10.58 -1.01
C ARG A 137 2.42 -10.55 -2.09
N ILE A 138 3.16 -9.45 -2.15
CA ILE A 138 4.24 -9.23 -3.12
C ILE A 138 5.55 -9.09 -2.36
N GLU A 139 6.59 -9.79 -2.80
CA GLU A 139 7.94 -9.62 -2.29
C GLU A 139 8.72 -8.65 -3.16
N TYR A 140 9.20 -7.58 -2.54
CA TYR A 140 10.03 -6.60 -3.20
C TYR A 140 11.51 -6.84 -2.85
N HIS A 141 12.29 -7.21 -3.86
CA HIS A 141 13.71 -7.56 -3.72
C HIS A 141 14.67 -6.44 -4.16
N GLY A 142 14.14 -5.25 -4.48
CA GLY A 142 14.91 -4.16 -5.09
C GLY A 142 15.20 -4.42 -6.57
N ASN A 143 15.35 -3.35 -7.34
CA ASN A 143 15.93 -3.49 -8.67
C ASN A 143 17.42 -3.79 -8.56
N LYS A 144 17.87 -4.86 -9.22
CA LYS A 144 19.30 -5.07 -9.49
C LYS A 144 19.70 -4.01 -10.51
N LYS A 145 20.38 -2.95 -10.06
CA LYS A 145 21.12 -2.05 -10.94
C LYS A 145 22.37 -2.75 -11.45
#